data_AF-A0A496ZW71-F1
#
_entry.id   AF-A0A496ZW71-F1
#
_cell.length_a   1.000
_cell.length_b   1.000
_cell.length_c   1.000
_cell.angle_alpha   90.00
_cell.angle_beta   90.00
_cell.angle_gamma   90.00
#
_symmetry.space_group_name_H-M   'P 1'
#
loop_
_entity.id
_entity.type
_entity.pdbx_description
1 polymer ?
#
loop_
_entity_poly.entity_id
_entity_poly.type
_entity_poly.pdbx_seq_one_letter_code
_entity_poly.pdbx_strand_id
1 'polypeptide(L)'
;MIGRKPIHLLKPDERTKAPKLEELWIDIGAKDKKAAERKVSIGDIVTFSPGMEMLSSDLVTTKATDNKAGVYVAGAILKELADEKVSANVYAVSSVQEEIGLRGAITSAYGIDPHVGIALDVTHATDYPGLNKAVLGECSLGKGPAIVVGANINPKVFELLKAAADKAKVSYQVEAAPRGTGTDANAIQTTRAGVAAGLVSIPNRYMHTPNEIISFKDLDGAVKIIVEFIKMIDDKTDFIPKV
;
A
#
# COMPACT_ATOMS: atom_id res chain seq x y z
N MET A 1 -26.05 1.59 -4.38
CA MET A 1 -26.05 2.47 -3.19
C MET A 1 -25.94 1.58 -1.96
N ILE A 2 -25.11 1.91 -0.97
CA ILE A 2 -25.10 1.14 0.30
C ILE A 2 -26.19 1.68 1.21
N GLY A 3 -27.29 0.94 1.28
CA GLY A 3 -28.43 1.25 2.13
C GLY A 3 -28.14 0.90 3.58
N ARG A 4 -28.64 1.76 4.47
CA ARG A 4 -28.73 1.50 5.91
C ARG A 4 -30.00 2.14 6.46
N LYS A 5 -30.45 1.66 7.61
CA LYS A 5 -31.55 2.29 8.35
C LYS A 5 -31.23 3.77 8.64
N PRO A 6 -32.07 4.73 8.22
CA PRO A 6 -31.84 6.16 8.45
C PRO A 6 -31.71 6.51 9.94
N ILE A 7 -30.86 7.50 10.26
CA ILE A 7 -30.54 7.89 11.64
C ILE A 7 -31.78 8.23 12.50
N HIS A 8 -32.79 8.85 11.89
CA HIS A 8 -34.04 9.23 12.57
C HIS A 8 -34.89 8.03 12.98
N LEU A 9 -34.69 6.86 12.36
CA LEU A 9 -35.39 5.62 12.67
C LEU A 9 -34.61 4.72 13.64
N LEU A 10 -33.34 5.05 13.91
CA LEU A 10 -32.50 4.33 14.88
C LEU A 10 -32.92 4.67 16.31
N LYS A 11 -33.02 3.64 17.14
CA LYS A 11 -33.16 3.77 18.60
C LYS A 11 -31.93 4.48 19.18
N PRO A 12 -32.04 5.18 20.32
CA PRO A 12 -30.93 5.94 20.90
C PRO A 12 -29.64 5.12 21.08
N ASP A 13 -29.75 3.85 21.45
CA ASP A 13 -28.62 2.94 21.67
C ASP A 13 -28.02 2.35 20.40
N GLU A 14 -28.75 2.38 19.28
CA GLU A 14 -28.25 1.99 17.94
C GLU A 14 -27.40 3.12 17.32
N ARG A 15 -27.62 4.38 17.70
CA ARG A 15 -26.97 5.55 17.08
C ARG A 15 -25.46 5.66 17.36
N THR A 16 -25.00 5.08 18.45
CA THR A 16 -23.58 5.12 18.86
C THR A 16 -22.78 3.92 18.38
N LYS A 17 -23.42 2.98 17.68
CA LYS A 17 -22.79 1.75 17.21
C LYS A 17 -22.56 1.84 15.70
N ALA A 18 -21.44 1.31 15.23
CA ALA A 18 -21.25 1.08 13.81
C ALA A 18 -22.29 0.04 13.32
N PRO A 19 -22.87 0.23 12.12
CA PRO A 19 -23.83 -0.73 11.58
C PRO A 19 -23.12 -2.06 11.33
N LYS A 20 -23.79 -3.16 11.67
CA LYS A 20 -23.30 -4.50 11.34
C LYS A 20 -23.51 -4.80 9.86
N LEU A 21 -22.76 -5.76 9.32
CA LEU A 21 -22.85 -6.08 7.88
C LEU A 21 -24.26 -6.55 7.49
N GLU A 22 -24.93 -7.32 8.36
CA GLU A 22 -26.30 -7.77 8.18
C GLU A 22 -27.34 -6.64 8.23
N GLU A 23 -26.96 -5.44 8.67
CA GLU A 23 -27.81 -4.24 8.69
C GLU A 23 -27.59 -3.35 7.45
N LEU A 24 -26.67 -3.74 6.57
CA LEU A 24 -26.34 -3.06 5.33
C LEU A 24 -26.86 -3.87 4.14
N TRP A 25 -27.27 -3.18 3.07
CA TRP A 25 -27.64 -3.82 1.81
C TRP A 25 -27.19 -2.98 0.62
N ILE A 26 -27.00 -3.62 -0.53
CA ILE A 26 -26.70 -2.94 -1.78
C ILE A 26 -28.02 -2.75 -2.52
N ASP A 27 -28.49 -1.50 -2.56
CA ASP A 27 -29.63 -1.13 -3.38
C ASP A 27 -29.16 -0.82 -4.81
N ILE A 28 -29.64 -1.64 -5.74
CA ILE A 28 -29.41 -1.52 -7.20
C ILE A 28 -30.67 -1.03 -7.94
N GLY A 29 -31.69 -0.56 -7.23
CA GLY A 29 -32.95 -0.10 -7.79
C GLY A 29 -33.72 -1.20 -8.54
N ALA A 30 -33.66 -2.44 -8.06
CA ALA A 30 -34.41 -3.56 -8.63
C ALA A 30 -35.78 -3.68 -7.94
N LYS A 31 -36.85 -3.76 -8.73
CA LYS A 31 -38.22 -3.89 -8.21
C LYS A 31 -38.57 -5.31 -7.74
N ASP A 32 -37.88 -6.30 -8.27
CA ASP A 32 -38.10 -7.73 -8.01
C ASP A 32 -36.81 -8.52 -8.27
N LYS A 33 -36.82 -9.78 -7.84
CA LYS A 33 -35.71 -10.73 -8.03
C LYS A 33 -35.28 -10.84 -9.50
N LYS A 34 -36.22 -10.96 -10.43
CA LYS A 34 -35.93 -11.11 -11.87
C LYS A 34 -35.23 -9.89 -12.44
N ALA A 35 -35.53 -8.68 -11.94
CA ALA A 35 -34.85 -7.44 -12.32
C ALA A 35 -33.45 -7.34 -11.70
N ALA A 36 -33.25 -7.85 -10.49
CA ALA A 36 -31.93 -7.90 -9.85
C ALA A 36 -31.01 -8.88 -10.59
N GLU A 37 -31.48 -10.09 -10.89
CA GLU A 37 -30.73 -11.14 -11.61
C GLU A 37 -30.35 -10.74 -13.05
N ARG A 38 -31.02 -9.72 -13.63
CA ARG A 38 -30.62 -9.13 -14.92
C ARG A 38 -29.48 -8.12 -14.80
N LYS A 39 -29.22 -7.59 -13.61
CA LYS A 39 -28.20 -6.56 -13.35
C LYS A 39 -26.94 -7.14 -12.72
N VAL A 40 -27.08 -8.18 -11.89
CA VAL A 40 -26.00 -8.79 -11.11
C VAL A 40 -26.21 -10.29 -10.97
N SER A 41 -25.12 -11.03 -10.78
CA SER A 41 -25.08 -12.46 -10.48
C SER A 41 -24.62 -12.73 -9.05
N ILE A 42 -24.97 -13.91 -8.52
CA ILE A 42 -24.42 -14.37 -7.23
C ILE A 42 -22.90 -14.53 -7.39
N GLY A 43 -22.15 -13.85 -6.52
CA GLY A 43 -20.69 -13.82 -6.56
C GLY A 43 -20.10 -12.57 -7.23
N ASP A 44 -20.92 -11.70 -7.83
CA ASP A 44 -20.44 -10.43 -8.36
C ASP A 44 -19.81 -9.59 -7.25
N ILE A 45 -18.62 -9.05 -7.55
CA ILE A 45 -17.87 -8.20 -6.64
C ILE A 45 -18.42 -6.78 -6.73
N VAL A 46 -18.72 -6.18 -5.58
CA VAL A 46 -19.15 -4.79 -5.49
C VAL A 46 -18.08 -3.96 -4.81
N THR A 47 -17.85 -2.77 -5.36
CA THR A 47 -16.94 -1.79 -4.80
C THR A 47 -17.59 -0.40 -4.89
N PHE A 48 -17.13 0.53 -4.07
CA PHE A 48 -17.45 1.94 -4.29
C PHE A 48 -16.93 2.37 -5.67
N SER A 49 -17.58 3.35 -6.30
CA SER A 49 -17.08 3.95 -7.55
C SER A 49 -17.04 5.48 -7.48
N PRO A 50 -16.44 6.10 -6.43
CA PRO A 50 -16.07 7.51 -6.52
C PRO A 50 -15.10 7.70 -7.68
N GLY A 51 -15.19 8.88 -8.30
CA GLY A 51 -14.21 9.32 -9.28
C GLY A 51 -12.84 9.57 -8.65
N MET A 52 -11.93 10.06 -9.47
CA MET A 52 -10.68 10.66 -9.02
C MET A 52 -10.84 12.18 -9.08
N GLU A 53 -10.44 12.88 -8.03
CA GLU A 53 -10.48 14.35 -7.97
C GLU A 53 -9.13 14.90 -7.51
N MET A 54 -8.68 15.94 -8.19
CA MET A 54 -7.50 16.70 -7.78
C MET A 54 -7.90 17.68 -6.67
N LEU A 55 -7.36 17.50 -5.47
CA LEU A 55 -7.56 18.44 -4.37
C LEU A 55 -6.56 19.60 -4.41
N SER A 56 -5.44 19.42 -5.11
CA SER A 56 -4.46 20.46 -5.43
C SER A 56 -3.68 20.07 -6.69
N SER A 57 -2.59 20.77 -7.00
CA SER A 57 -1.67 20.35 -8.07
C SER A 57 -0.87 19.08 -7.75
N ASP A 58 -0.94 18.59 -6.51
CA ASP A 58 -0.16 17.45 -6.01
C ASP A 58 -1.02 16.39 -5.31
N LEU A 59 -2.09 16.81 -4.62
CA LEU A 59 -2.92 15.91 -3.84
C LEU A 59 -4.12 15.41 -4.66
N VAL A 60 -4.34 14.10 -4.59
CA VAL A 60 -5.46 13.43 -5.27
C VAL A 60 -6.29 12.67 -4.25
N THR A 61 -7.62 12.71 -4.41
CA THR A 61 -8.55 11.87 -3.68
C THR A 61 -9.18 10.84 -4.60
N THR A 62 -9.19 9.58 -4.17
CA THR A 62 -9.89 8.49 -4.85
C THR A 62 -10.06 7.29 -3.92
N LYS A 63 -10.77 6.26 -4.36
CA LYS A 63 -10.89 4.99 -3.62
C LYS A 63 -9.65 4.11 -3.80
N ALA A 64 -9.37 3.33 -2.75
CA ALA A 64 -8.42 2.22 -2.79
C ALA A 64 -7.05 2.67 -3.33
N THR A 65 -6.55 3.80 -2.82
CA THR A 65 -5.15 4.15 -3.03
C THR A 65 -4.26 3.16 -2.29
N ASP A 66 -4.74 2.63 -1.17
CA ASP A 66 -4.39 1.32 -0.65
C ASP A 66 -5.00 0.19 -1.53
N ASN A 67 -4.23 -0.58 -2.30
CA ASN A 67 -2.82 -0.37 -2.64
C ASN A 67 -2.60 -0.14 -4.15
N LYS A 68 -3.52 0.59 -4.81
CA LYS A 68 -3.27 1.06 -6.20
C LYS A 68 -2.03 1.93 -6.30
N ALA A 69 -1.67 2.64 -5.23
CA ALA A 69 -0.45 3.43 -5.14
C ALA A 69 0.79 2.56 -5.37
N GLY A 70 0.92 1.44 -4.64
CA GLY A 70 2.02 0.49 -4.83
C GLY A 70 2.05 -0.13 -6.22
N VAL A 71 0.88 -0.49 -6.78
CA VAL A 71 0.78 -1.01 -8.15
C VAL A 71 1.22 0.01 -9.19
N TYR A 72 0.82 1.28 -9.03
CA TYR A 72 1.28 2.38 -9.89
C TYR A 72 2.81 2.53 -9.81
N VAL A 73 3.37 2.57 -8.61
CA VAL A 73 4.82 2.71 -8.39
C VAL A 73 5.56 1.55 -9.06
N ALA A 74 5.10 0.30 -8.89
CA ALA A 74 5.69 -0.88 -9.54
C ALA A 74 5.71 -0.76 -11.08
N GLY A 75 4.60 -0.35 -11.69
CA GLY A 75 4.52 -0.12 -13.13
C GLY A 75 5.40 1.03 -13.61
N ALA A 76 5.47 2.11 -12.84
CA ALA A 76 6.32 3.26 -13.15
C ALA A 76 7.81 2.92 -13.05
N ILE A 77 8.24 2.11 -12.07
CA ILE A 77 9.61 1.61 -11.97
C ILE A 77 9.99 0.82 -13.24
N LEU A 78 9.13 -0.10 -13.69
CA LEU A 78 9.39 -0.85 -14.92
C LEU A 78 9.51 0.06 -16.15
N LYS A 79 8.69 1.11 -16.22
CA LYS A 79 8.75 2.10 -17.28
C LYS A 79 10.08 2.87 -17.27
N GLU A 80 10.52 3.34 -16.11
CA GLU A 80 11.80 4.07 -15.96
C GLU A 80 13.01 3.18 -16.27
N LEU A 81 12.92 1.87 -15.98
CA LEU A 81 14.00 0.92 -16.22
C LEU A 81 14.02 0.34 -17.64
N ALA A 82 13.02 0.63 -18.48
CA ALA A 82 12.87 0.00 -19.80
C ALA A 82 14.09 0.21 -20.72
N ASP A 83 14.74 1.37 -20.61
CA ASP A 83 15.92 1.74 -21.41
C ASP A 83 17.24 1.65 -20.62
N GLU A 84 17.20 1.13 -19.40
CA GLU A 84 18.34 1.08 -18.49
C GLU A 84 18.99 -0.31 -18.48
N LYS A 85 20.32 -0.34 -18.37
CA LYS A 85 21.05 -1.60 -18.12
C LYS A 85 21.26 -1.76 -16.63
N VAL A 86 20.55 -2.72 -16.04
CA VAL A 86 20.67 -3.10 -14.63
C VAL A 86 21.21 -4.51 -14.51
N SER A 87 22.00 -4.77 -13.47
CA SER A 87 22.58 -6.10 -13.21
C SER A 87 21.55 -7.07 -12.63
N ALA A 88 20.56 -6.55 -11.90
CA ALA A 88 19.53 -7.34 -11.24
C ALA A 88 18.45 -7.82 -12.22
N ASN A 89 17.94 -9.05 -11.99
CA ASN A 89 16.69 -9.49 -12.60
C ASN A 89 15.51 -8.86 -11.83
N VAL A 90 14.75 -7.99 -12.50
CA VAL A 90 13.68 -7.22 -11.87
C VAL A 90 12.32 -7.88 -12.13
N TYR A 91 11.57 -8.13 -11.06
CA TYR A 91 10.20 -8.63 -11.10
C TYR A 91 9.27 -7.62 -10.43
N ALA A 92 8.17 -7.25 -11.09
CA ALA A 92 7.11 -6.46 -10.50
C ALA A 92 5.87 -7.33 -10.31
N VAL A 93 5.30 -7.31 -9.10
CA VAL A 93 4.16 -8.16 -8.72
C VAL A 93 3.02 -7.29 -8.26
N SER A 94 1.86 -7.42 -8.90
CA SER A 94 0.59 -6.96 -8.35
C SER A 94 -0.02 -8.12 -7.58
N SER A 95 0.25 -8.17 -6.28
CA SER A 95 -0.27 -9.22 -5.40
C SER A 95 -1.78 -9.07 -5.19
N VAL A 96 -2.44 -10.16 -4.85
CA VAL A 96 -3.86 -10.18 -4.50
C VAL A 96 -4.03 -10.72 -3.09
N GLN A 97 -5.14 -10.35 -2.44
CA GLN A 97 -5.52 -10.87 -1.13
C GLN A 97 -4.52 -10.52 -0.01
N GLU A 98 -3.88 -9.35 -0.08
CA GLU A 98 -3.08 -8.76 1.01
C GLU A 98 -3.96 -8.63 2.27
N GLU A 99 -5.06 -7.89 2.14
CA GLU A 99 -6.06 -7.55 3.17
C GLU A 99 -6.75 -8.72 3.89
N ILE A 100 -6.57 -9.94 3.36
CA ILE A 100 -7.15 -11.17 3.93
C ILE A 100 -6.10 -12.27 4.17
N GLY A 101 -4.82 -11.89 4.21
CA GLY A 101 -3.72 -12.75 4.65
C GLY A 101 -2.57 -12.95 3.67
N LEU A 102 -2.20 -11.93 2.88
CA LEU A 102 -0.94 -11.87 2.11
C LEU A 102 -0.73 -12.98 1.07
N ARG A 103 -1.81 -13.63 0.62
CA ARG A 103 -1.71 -14.90 -0.16
C ARG A 103 -1.00 -14.74 -1.49
N GLY A 104 -1.22 -13.60 -2.16
CA GLY A 104 -0.54 -13.26 -3.40
C GLY A 104 0.97 -13.12 -3.23
N ALA A 105 1.42 -12.44 -2.18
CA ALA A 105 2.85 -12.29 -1.90
C ALA A 105 3.52 -13.62 -1.53
N ILE A 106 2.86 -14.47 -0.72
CA ILE A 106 3.39 -15.80 -0.35
C ILE A 106 3.70 -16.61 -1.61
N THR A 107 2.73 -16.73 -2.52
CA THR A 107 2.88 -17.55 -3.73
C THR A 107 3.87 -16.93 -4.72
N SER A 108 3.85 -15.61 -4.88
CA SER A 108 4.72 -14.90 -5.80
C SER A 108 6.17 -14.95 -5.35
N ALA A 109 6.46 -14.62 -4.09
CA ALA A 109 7.81 -14.68 -3.54
C ALA A 109 8.36 -16.11 -3.57
N TYR A 110 7.53 -17.12 -3.26
CA TYR A 110 7.95 -18.51 -3.33
C TYR A 110 8.31 -18.95 -4.74
N GLY A 111 7.54 -18.52 -5.75
CA GLY A 111 7.78 -18.84 -7.16
C GLY A 111 8.99 -18.13 -7.76
N ILE A 112 9.17 -16.85 -7.43
CA ILE A 112 10.28 -16.02 -7.94
C ILE A 112 11.61 -16.37 -7.26
N ASP A 113 11.57 -16.78 -5.99
CA ASP A 113 12.76 -17.04 -5.16
C ASP A 113 13.75 -15.84 -5.14
N PRO A 114 13.30 -14.64 -4.75
CA PRO A 114 14.12 -13.44 -4.86
C PRO A 114 15.20 -13.37 -3.77
N HIS A 115 16.38 -12.82 -4.11
CA HIS A 115 17.41 -12.47 -3.11
C HIS A 115 16.99 -11.31 -2.20
N VAL A 116 16.25 -10.36 -2.76
CA VAL A 116 15.71 -9.19 -2.09
C VAL A 116 14.31 -8.88 -2.62
N GLY A 117 13.37 -8.58 -1.74
CA GLY A 117 12.01 -8.18 -2.10
C GLY A 117 11.61 -6.89 -1.41
N ILE A 118 11.07 -5.93 -2.16
CA ILE A 118 10.57 -4.67 -1.63
C ILE A 118 9.05 -4.67 -1.71
N ALA A 119 8.37 -4.61 -0.56
CA ALA A 119 6.96 -4.32 -0.52
C ALA A 119 6.75 -2.82 -0.81
N LEU A 120 5.85 -2.52 -1.73
CA LEU A 120 5.40 -1.16 -2.05
C LEU A 120 3.99 -1.04 -1.52
N ASP A 121 3.81 -0.27 -0.47
CA ASP A 121 2.52 -0.17 0.22
C ASP A 121 2.19 1.27 0.61
N VAL A 122 1.10 1.48 1.33
CA VAL A 122 0.76 2.75 1.96
C VAL A 122 1.11 2.74 3.45
N THR A 123 1.23 3.92 4.05
CA THR A 123 1.29 4.09 5.51
C THR A 123 0.39 5.22 5.96
N HIS A 124 0.04 5.25 7.24
CA HIS A 124 -0.80 6.29 7.82
C HIS A 124 -0.06 7.63 7.87
N ALA A 125 -0.53 8.60 7.08
CA ALA A 125 -0.21 10.00 7.33
C ALA A 125 -0.83 10.45 8.66
N THR A 126 -0.14 11.34 9.36
CA THR A 126 -0.43 11.82 10.72
C THR A 126 -0.59 13.34 10.79
N ASP A 127 -0.76 13.97 9.63
CA ASP A 127 -0.82 15.41 9.40
C ASP A 127 -2.25 15.96 9.33
N TYR A 128 -3.23 15.22 9.87
CA TYR A 128 -4.62 15.65 9.99
C TYR A 128 -5.14 15.54 11.44
N PRO A 129 -6.21 16.27 11.80
CA PRO A 129 -6.72 16.30 13.17
C PRO A 129 -7.15 14.93 13.69
N GLY A 130 -6.97 14.70 15.00
CA GLY A 130 -7.47 13.50 15.70
C GLY A 130 -6.45 12.37 15.86
N LEU A 131 -5.24 12.52 15.34
CA LEU A 131 -4.17 11.52 15.49
C LEU A 131 -3.15 11.90 16.56
N ASN A 132 -2.63 10.89 17.27
CA ASN A 132 -1.57 11.06 18.27
C ASN A 132 -0.22 10.62 17.69
N LYS A 133 0.57 11.61 17.24
CA LYS A 133 1.91 11.40 16.67
C LYS A 133 2.90 10.73 17.62
N ALA A 134 2.77 10.93 18.93
CA ALA A 134 3.64 10.28 19.91
C ALA A 134 3.42 8.76 19.96
N VAL A 135 2.27 8.27 19.50
CA VAL A 135 1.93 6.84 19.43
C VAL A 135 2.17 6.29 18.03
N LEU A 136 1.80 7.05 16.98
CA LEU A 136 1.80 6.57 15.59
C LEU A 136 3.07 6.90 14.81
N GLY A 137 3.93 7.78 15.33
CA GLY A 137 5.04 8.37 14.58
C GLY A 137 4.61 9.60 13.77
N GLU A 138 5.58 10.22 13.11
CA GLU A 138 5.33 11.34 12.21
C GLU A 138 5.52 10.91 10.75
N CYS A 139 4.44 11.04 9.98
CA CYS A 139 4.42 10.84 8.54
C CYS A 139 3.44 11.85 7.94
N SER A 140 3.82 12.57 6.89
CA SER A 140 3.00 13.61 6.26
C SER A 140 3.00 13.47 4.75
N LEU A 141 1.88 13.86 4.11
CA LEU A 141 1.82 13.91 2.65
C LEU A 141 2.80 14.94 2.08
N GLY A 142 3.40 14.63 0.94
CA GLY A 142 4.29 15.51 0.19
C GLY A 142 5.65 15.76 0.87
N LYS A 143 5.98 14.98 1.90
CA LYS A 143 7.28 15.01 2.59
C LYS A 143 8.20 13.86 2.15
N GLY A 144 7.79 13.10 1.14
CA GLY A 144 8.50 11.95 0.62
C GLY A 144 7.89 10.64 1.10
N PRO A 145 8.16 9.54 0.38
CA PRO A 145 7.76 8.21 0.82
C PRO A 145 8.44 7.87 2.16
N ALA A 146 7.80 6.98 2.91
CA ALA A 146 8.35 6.45 4.14
C ALA A 146 9.19 5.20 3.86
N ILE A 147 10.44 5.20 4.31
CA ILE A 147 11.30 4.02 4.32
C ILE A 147 11.17 3.39 5.70
N VAL A 148 10.69 2.15 5.75
CA VAL A 148 10.38 1.50 7.03
C VAL A 148 11.63 0.84 7.60
N VAL A 149 11.83 1.00 8.91
CA VAL A 149 12.76 0.21 9.73
C VAL A 149 11.97 -0.61 10.73
N GLY A 150 12.25 -1.90 10.88
CA GLY A 150 11.42 -2.73 11.75
C GLY A 150 11.73 -4.21 11.74
N ALA A 151 10.88 -4.97 12.43
CA ALA A 151 11.09 -6.40 12.69
C ALA A 151 11.18 -7.26 11.41
N ASN A 152 10.45 -6.87 10.35
CA ASN A 152 10.47 -7.59 9.08
C ASN A 152 11.49 -7.04 8.08
N ILE A 153 12.13 -5.92 8.38
CA ILE A 153 12.97 -5.20 7.43
C ILE A 153 14.43 -5.58 7.63
N ASN A 154 15.08 -6.00 6.55
CA ASN A 154 16.51 -6.26 6.57
C ASN A 154 17.28 -4.94 6.76
N PRO A 155 18.16 -4.82 7.76
CA PRO A 155 18.85 -3.56 8.07
C PRO A 155 19.79 -3.09 6.94
N LYS A 156 20.38 -4.01 6.16
CA LYS A 156 21.16 -3.63 4.98
C LYS A 156 20.28 -3.07 3.87
N VAL A 157 19.09 -3.65 3.66
CA VAL A 157 18.11 -3.14 2.68
C VAL A 157 17.61 -1.75 3.09
N PHE A 158 17.34 -1.54 4.38
CA PHE A 158 16.96 -0.23 4.91
C PHE A 158 18.03 0.85 4.62
N GLU A 159 19.30 0.58 4.93
CA GLU A 159 20.37 1.54 4.67
C GLU A 159 20.62 1.76 3.17
N LEU A 160 20.49 0.72 2.34
CA LEU A 160 20.58 0.86 0.89
C LEU A 160 19.43 1.71 0.30
N LEU A 161 18.21 1.57 0.80
CA LEU A 161 17.08 2.41 0.38
C LEU A 161 17.30 3.89 0.75
N LYS A 162 17.86 4.16 1.93
CA LYS A 162 18.24 5.53 2.33
C LYS A 162 19.33 6.10 1.42
N ALA A 163 20.38 5.32 1.16
CA ALA A 163 21.44 5.72 0.24
C ALA A 163 20.91 5.99 -1.17
N ALA A 164 19.96 5.19 -1.64
CA ALA A 164 19.27 5.39 -2.91
C ALA A 164 18.46 6.69 -2.94
N ALA A 165 17.75 7.01 -1.85
CA ALA A 165 17.03 8.27 -1.72
C ALA A 165 17.96 9.48 -1.74
N ASP A 166 19.08 9.41 -1.01
CA ASP A 166 20.10 10.47 -1.00
C ASP A 166 20.71 10.68 -2.40
N LYS A 167 21.05 9.59 -3.10
CA LYS A 167 21.61 9.66 -4.47
C LYS A 167 20.59 10.17 -5.49
N ALA A 168 19.32 9.79 -5.36
CA ALA A 168 18.22 10.29 -6.17
C ALA A 168 17.80 11.73 -5.80
N LYS A 169 18.34 12.30 -4.70
CA LYS A 169 17.97 13.61 -4.14
C LYS A 169 16.48 13.71 -3.82
N VAL A 170 15.93 12.63 -3.28
CA VAL A 170 14.53 12.52 -2.87
C VAL A 170 14.45 12.58 -1.36
N SER A 171 13.65 13.51 -0.83
CA SER A 171 13.31 13.49 0.59
C SER A 171 12.53 12.24 0.93
N TYR A 172 12.80 11.65 2.09
CA TYR A 172 12.08 10.50 2.62
C TYR A 172 11.80 10.69 4.10
N GLN A 173 10.84 9.92 4.61
CA GLN A 173 10.51 9.83 6.02
C GLN A 173 10.94 8.47 6.54
N VAL A 174 11.26 8.35 7.83
CA VAL A 174 11.55 7.05 8.44
C VAL A 174 10.36 6.64 9.29
N GLU A 175 9.82 5.47 8.99
CA GLU A 175 8.73 4.86 9.74
C GLU A 175 9.27 3.68 10.55
N ALA A 176 8.95 3.64 11.84
CA ALA A 176 9.36 2.55 12.71
C ALA A 176 8.22 1.52 12.86
N ALA A 177 8.49 0.28 12.46
CA ALA A 177 7.58 -0.86 12.61
C ALA A 177 8.12 -1.84 13.68
N PRO A 178 7.80 -1.66 14.97
CA PRO A 178 8.35 -2.48 16.06
C PRO A 178 7.81 -3.91 16.09
N ARG A 179 6.83 -4.24 15.24
CA ARG A 179 6.18 -5.55 15.13
C ARG A 179 6.04 -5.92 13.65
N GLY A 180 5.34 -7.02 13.39
CA GLY A 180 4.84 -7.36 12.05
C GLY A 180 4.25 -6.13 11.35
N THR A 181 4.73 -5.81 10.16
CA THR A 181 4.27 -4.63 9.40
C THR A 181 2.80 -4.75 8.98
N GLY A 182 2.33 -5.98 8.79
CA GLY A 182 0.99 -6.26 8.28
C GLY A 182 0.95 -6.35 6.76
N THR A 183 1.99 -5.87 6.08
CA THR A 183 2.09 -5.82 4.62
C THR A 183 2.72 -7.08 4.03
N ASP A 184 2.79 -7.12 2.69
CA ASP A 184 3.50 -8.15 1.93
C ASP A 184 4.95 -8.37 2.38
N ALA A 185 5.61 -7.39 3.03
CA ALA A 185 6.95 -7.54 3.59
C ALA A 185 7.03 -8.70 4.60
N ASN A 186 5.96 -8.94 5.38
CA ASN A 186 5.89 -10.06 6.33
C ASN A 186 5.99 -11.42 5.61
N ALA A 187 5.27 -11.56 4.51
CA ALA A 187 5.26 -12.79 3.71
C ALA A 187 6.58 -12.98 2.96
N ILE A 188 7.11 -11.90 2.36
CA ILE A 188 8.37 -11.93 1.62
C ILE A 188 9.50 -12.39 2.54
N GLN A 189 9.69 -11.73 3.69
CA GLN A 189 10.81 -12.01 4.60
C GLN A 189 10.94 -13.49 4.98
N THR A 190 9.81 -14.15 5.24
CA THR A 190 9.75 -15.51 5.77
C THR A 190 9.65 -16.58 4.68
N THR A 191 9.68 -16.17 3.40
CA THR A 191 9.61 -17.10 2.29
C THR A 191 10.87 -17.97 2.21
N ARG A 192 10.67 -19.30 2.04
CA ARG A 192 11.73 -20.30 1.90
C ARG A 192 12.74 -20.26 3.06
N ALA A 193 14.03 -20.06 2.76
CA ALA A 193 15.09 -19.95 3.76
C ALA A 193 15.25 -18.52 4.31
N GLY A 194 14.38 -17.60 3.91
CA GLY A 194 14.43 -16.19 4.23
C GLY A 194 14.84 -15.35 3.02
N VAL A 195 14.16 -14.23 2.83
CA VAL A 195 14.45 -13.23 1.79
C VAL A 195 14.81 -11.92 2.48
N ALA A 196 15.78 -11.18 1.94
CA ALA A 196 16.03 -9.82 2.40
C ALA A 196 14.84 -8.93 2.04
N ALA A 197 14.03 -8.53 3.03
CA ALA A 197 12.84 -7.73 2.79
C ALA A 197 13.08 -6.24 3.07
N GLY A 198 12.50 -5.39 2.24
CA GLY A 198 12.35 -3.96 2.43
C GLY A 198 10.89 -3.52 2.30
N LEU A 199 10.58 -2.33 2.80
CA LEU A 199 9.25 -1.73 2.67
C LEU A 199 9.41 -0.22 2.44
N VAL A 200 8.80 0.25 1.36
CA VAL A 200 8.66 1.67 1.05
C VAL A 200 7.18 1.98 0.98
N SER A 201 6.72 2.85 1.86
CA SER A 201 5.32 3.18 2.05
C SER A 201 4.98 4.57 1.51
N ILE A 202 3.83 4.71 0.86
CA ILE A 202 3.28 5.98 0.40
C ILE A 202 2.41 6.57 1.52
N PRO A 203 2.69 7.80 2.00
CA PRO A 203 1.83 8.48 2.95
C PRO A 203 0.38 8.54 2.44
N ASN A 204 -0.56 8.08 3.25
CA ASN A 204 -1.97 7.96 2.93
C ASN A 204 -2.83 8.54 4.05
N ARG A 205 -3.77 9.42 3.71
CA ARG A 205 -4.82 9.86 4.63
C ARG A 205 -6.10 9.05 4.40
N TYR A 206 -6.73 8.70 5.52
CA TYR A 206 -8.02 8.02 5.57
C TYR A 206 -8.02 6.61 4.97
N MET A 207 -6.89 5.91 5.10
CA MET A 207 -6.73 4.49 4.76
C MET A 207 -7.94 3.66 5.19
N HIS A 208 -8.41 2.79 4.30
CA HIS A 208 -9.56 1.90 4.48
C HIS A 208 -10.92 2.60 4.62
N THR A 209 -10.99 3.90 4.33
CA THR A 209 -12.27 4.60 4.17
C THR A 209 -12.67 4.64 2.68
N PRO A 210 -13.92 5.00 2.34
CA PRO A 210 -14.37 4.99 0.94
C PRO A 210 -13.55 5.87 -0.02
N ASN A 211 -12.88 6.92 0.49
CA ASN A 211 -11.97 7.77 -0.26
C ASN A 211 -10.74 8.08 0.57
N GLU A 212 -9.58 8.03 -0.07
CA GLU A 212 -8.27 8.25 0.53
C GLU A 212 -7.56 9.39 -0.18
N ILE A 213 -6.57 9.99 0.46
CA ILE A 213 -5.75 11.06 -0.13
C ILE A 213 -4.28 10.68 -0.11
N ILE A 214 -3.62 10.84 -1.26
CA ILE A 214 -2.17 10.67 -1.44
C ILE A 214 -1.57 11.86 -2.21
N SER A 215 -0.25 11.99 -2.20
CA SER A 215 0.53 12.98 -2.97
C SER A 215 1.19 12.33 -4.17
N PHE A 216 1.12 12.99 -5.35
CA PHE A 216 1.87 12.56 -6.53
C PHE A 216 3.38 12.67 -6.35
N LYS A 217 3.86 13.70 -5.63
CA LYS A 217 5.29 13.83 -5.30
C LYS A 217 5.81 12.66 -4.48
N ASP A 218 5.00 12.12 -3.57
CA ASP A 218 5.41 10.95 -2.78
C ASP A 218 5.50 9.69 -3.66
N LEU A 219 4.56 9.52 -4.61
CA LEU A 219 4.63 8.45 -5.62
C LEU A 219 5.89 8.56 -6.48
N ASP A 220 6.15 9.73 -7.05
CA ASP A 220 7.34 10.00 -7.87
C ASP A 220 8.63 9.79 -7.07
N GLY A 221 8.62 10.19 -5.80
CA GLY A 221 9.70 9.95 -4.86
C GLY A 221 9.98 8.46 -4.68
N ALA A 222 8.94 7.65 -4.44
CA ALA A 222 9.08 6.21 -4.29
C ALA A 222 9.67 5.55 -5.54
N VAL A 223 9.17 5.92 -6.72
CA VAL A 223 9.71 5.40 -8.01
C VAL A 223 11.20 5.70 -8.11
N LYS A 224 11.62 6.95 -7.88
CA LYS A 224 13.03 7.35 -7.96
C LYS A 224 13.92 6.62 -6.97
N ILE A 225 13.47 6.46 -5.73
CA ILE A 225 14.22 5.71 -4.71
C ILE A 225 14.43 4.27 -5.16
N ILE A 226 13.38 3.59 -5.63
CA ILE A 226 13.47 2.17 -6.00
C ILE A 226 14.28 1.97 -7.28
N VAL A 227 14.13 2.85 -8.27
CA VAL A 227 14.97 2.81 -9.49
C VAL A 227 16.44 2.94 -9.12
N GLU A 228 16.79 3.88 -8.25
CA GLU A 228 18.17 4.07 -7.82
C GLU A 228 18.66 2.89 -6.95
N PHE A 229 17.82 2.35 -6.08
CA PHE A 229 18.11 1.15 -5.30
C PHE A 229 18.43 -0.05 -6.20
N ILE A 230 17.64 -0.28 -7.25
CA ILE A 230 17.88 -1.36 -8.23
C ILE A 230 19.22 -1.14 -8.94
N LYS A 231 19.54 0.10 -9.34
CA LYS A 231 20.82 0.46 -9.99
C LYS A 231 22.04 0.27 -9.08
N MET A 232 21.85 0.27 -7.75
CA MET A 232 22.92 0.02 -6.78
C MET A 232 23.21 -1.47 -6.56
N ILE A 233 22.33 -2.37 -7.01
CA ILE A 233 22.46 -3.82 -6.78
C ILE A 233 23.21 -4.48 -7.93
N ASP A 234 24.17 -5.32 -7.57
CA ASP A 234 24.96 -6.16 -8.47
C ASP A 234 25.21 -7.56 -7.88
N ASP A 235 25.94 -8.40 -8.61
CA ASP A 235 26.26 -9.79 -8.22
C ASP A 235 27.11 -9.89 -6.94
N LYS A 236 27.68 -8.79 -6.45
CA LYS A 236 28.50 -8.73 -5.23
C LYS A 236 27.71 -8.23 -4.03
N THR A 237 26.45 -7.83 -4.24
CA THR A 237 25.61 -7.30 -3.18
C THR A 237 25.21 -8.40 -2.21
N ASP A 238 25.74 -8.32 -0.99
CA ASP A 238 25.43 -9.25 0.10
C ASP A 238 24.40 -8.65 1.04
N PHE A 239 23.22 -9.26 1.13
CA PHE A 239 22.13 -8.82 2.01
C PHE A 239 22.16 -9.44 3.41
N ILE A 240 23.12 -10.32 3.74
CA ILE A 240 23.19 -10.97 5.07
C ILE A 240 23.70 -9.96 6.11
N PRO A 241 22.93 -9.60 7.14
CA PRO A 241 23.39 -8.68 8.18
C PRO A 241 24.64 -9.22 8.88
N LYS A 242 25.66 -8.37 9.08
CA LYS A 242 26.84 -8.74 9.87
C LYS A 242 26.54 -8.39 11.33
N VAL A 243 26.77 -9.35 12.22
CA VAL A 243 26.69 -9.18 13.68
C VAL A 243 27.95 -8.50 14.18
#